data_AF-A0A1V5WGX1-F1
#
_entry.id   AF-A0A1V5WGX1-F1
#
_cell.length_a   1.000
_cell.length_b   1.000
_cell.length_c   1.000
_cell.angle_alpha   90.00
_cell.angle_beta   90.00
_cell.angle_gamma   90.00
#
_symmetry.space_group_name_H-M   'P 1'
#
loop_
_entity.id
_entity.type
_entity.pdbx_description
1 polymer ?
#
loop_
_entity_poly.entity_id
_entity_poly.type
_entity_poly.pdbx_seq_one_letter_code
_entity_poly.pdbx_strand_id
1 'polypeptide(L)'
;MRAAVAGNENAIGYISLGSMDPQVKAISVDGVAATKQNVINGSFKIARPFLVLYHQDNLSAEGKKFLDWTMSPEGQKIAGTNWIAVK
;
A
#
# COMPACT_ATOMS: atom_id res chain seq x y z
N MET A 1 10.91 12.26 1.82
CA MET A 1 10.56 12.04 3.24
C MET A 1 11.54 11.09 3.92
N ARG A 2 11.59 9.80 3.55
CA ARG A 2 12.46 8.79 4.16
C ARG A 2 13.92 9.23 4.37
N ALA A 3 14.59 9.69 3.31
CA ALA A 3 15.98 10.15 3.39
C ALA A 3 16.17 11.35 4.34
N ALA A 4 15.18 12.25 4.41
CA ALA A 4 15.22 13.39 5.33
C ALA A 4 15.06 12.96 6.79
N VAL A 5 14.29 11.89 7.07
CA VAL A 5 14.18 11.31 8.41
C VAL A 5 15.45 10.54 8.77
N ALA A 6 15.97 9.72 7.86
CA ALA A 6 17.19 8.92 8.09
C ALA A 6 18.43 9.78 8.39
N GLY A 7 18.50 10.99 7.82
CA GLY A 7 19.62 11.91 8.03
C GLY A 7 19.50 12.86 9.23
N ASN A 8 18.38 12.85 9.96
CA ASN A 8 18.12 13.78 11.05
C ASN A 8 17.55 13.06 12.27
N GLU A 9 18.35 12.93 13.34
CA GLU A 9 18.00 12.17 14.55
C GLU A 9 16.65 12.57 15.16
N ASN A 10 16.30 13.86 15.10
CA ASN A 10 15.09 14.40 15.71
C ASN A 10 13.89 14.51 14.74
N ALA A 11 14.00 13.98 13.52
CA ALA A 11 12.94 14.10 12.52
C ALA A 11 11.87 13.00 12.66
N ILE A 12 10.62 13.36 12.38
CA ILE A 12 9.50 12.44 12.23
C ILE A 12 8.79 12.70 10.90
N GLY A 13 8.29 11.64 10.26
CA GLY A 13 7.55 11.75 9.01
C GLY A 13 6.69 10.52 8.76
N TYR A 14 5.87 10.57 7.71
CA TYR A 14 5.06 9.45 7.26
C TYR A 14 5.49 9.01 5.87
N ILE A 15 5.48 7.69 5.67
CA ILE A 15 5.75 7.05 4.38
C ILE A 15 4.77 5.92 4.17
N SER A 16 4.58 5.52 2.92
CA SER A 16 3.84 4.32 2.58
C SER A 16 4.50 3.09 3.21
N LEU A 17 3.70 2.17 3.78
CA LEU A 17 4.21 0.94 4.39
C LEU A 17 5.05 0.11 3.40
N GLY A 18 4.62 0.03 2.13
CA GLY A 18 5.38 -0.64 1.07
C GLY A 18 6.70 0.02 0.67
N SER A 19 7.03 1.16 1.26
CA SER A 19 8.30 1.88 1.07
C SER A 19 9.16 1.90 2.33
N MET A 20 8.77 1.15 3.37
CA MET A 20 9.54 0.99 4.60
C MET A 20 10.83 0.21 4.30
N ASP A 21 11.94 0.67 4.86
CA ASP A 21 13.22 -0.03 4.81
C ASP A 21 13.96 0.14 6.16
N PRO A 22 15.07 -0.59 6.38
CA PRO A 22 15.80 -0.53 7.64
C PRO A 22 16.46 0.82 7.96
N GLN A 23 16.48 1.80 7.05
CA GLN A 23 17.11 3.10 7.32
C GLN A 23 16.24 4.02 8.18
N VAL A 24 14.97 3.65 8.42
CA VAL A 24 14.05 4.38 9.29
C VAL A 24 13.32 3.40 10.22
N LYS A 25 12.89 3.88 11.38
CA LYS A 25 12.17 3.08 12.36
C LYS A 25 10.67 3.35 12.30
N ALA A 26 9.88 2.30 12.08
CA ALA A 26 8.43 2.37 12.22
C ALA A 26 8.05 2.50 13.71
N ILE A 27 7.07 3.37 14.00
CA ILE A 27 6.47 3.48 15.34
C ILE A 27 5.09 2.82 15.35
N SER A 28 4.72 2.26 16.51
CA SER A 28 3.33 1.82 16.74
C SER A 28 2.43 3.03 16.92
N VAL A 29 1.20 2.92 16.45
CA VAL A 29 0.15 3.92 16.67
C VAL A 29 -0.96 3.25 17.48
N ASP A 30 -1.36 3.87 18.59
CA ASP A 30 -2.33 3.32 19.54
C ASP A 30 -1.99 1.89 20.01
N GLY A 31 -0.70 1.60 20.19
CA GLY A 31 -0.20 0.28 20.58
C GLY A 31 -0.17 -0.75 19.44
N VAL A 32 -0.61 -0.41 18.22
CA VAL A 32 -0.65 -1.30 17.07
C VAL A 32 0.54 -1.06 16.13
N ALA A 33 1.30 -2.11 15.85
CA ALA A 33 2.42 -2.05 14.91
C ALA A 33 1.94 -1.95 13.45
N ALA A 34 2.67 -1.20 12.61
CA ALA A 34 2.41 -1.05 11.17
C ALA A 34 2.85 -2.31 10.40
N THR A 35 2.06 -3.38 10.46
CA THR A 35 2.33 -4.64 9.76
C THR A 35 1.26 -4.95 8.72
N LYS A 36 1.60 -5.76 7.70
CA LYS A 36 0.63 -6.24 6.71
C LYS A 36 -0.57 -6.92 7.37
N GLN A 37 -0.33 -7.75 8.39
CA GLN A 37 -1.39 -8.44 9.13
C GLN A 37 -2.33 -7.45 9.84
N ASN A 38 -1.78 -6.41 10.48
CA ASN A 38 -2.58 -5.44 11.22
C ASN A 38 -3.38 -4.50 10.31
N VAL A 39 -2.91 -4.27 9.08
CA VAL A 39 -3.71 -3.58 8.07
C VAL A 39 -4.85 -4.47 7.58
N ILE A 40 -4.57 -5.74 7.26
CA ILE A 40 -5.58 -6.70 6.78
C ILE A 40 -6.70 -6.91 7.81
N ASN A 41 -6.36 -7.06 9.09
CA ASN A 41 -7.36 -7.24 10.15
C ASN A 41 -8.00 -5.93 10.64
N GLY A 42 -7.61 -4.78 10.07
CA GLY A 42 -8.16 -3.46 10.39
C GLY A 42 -7.77 -2.90 11.76
N SER A 43 -6.82 -3.52 12.48
CA SER A 43 -6.32 -2.98 13.76
C SER A 43 -5.42 -1.76 13.56
N PHE A 44 -4.58 -1.75 12.50
CA PHE A 44 -3.78 -0.58 12.14
C PHE A 44 -4.62 0.38 11.29
N LYS A 45 -5.08 1.46 11.91
CA LYS A 45 -6.09 2.37 11.32
C LYS A 45 -5.56 3.28 10.21
N ILE A 46 -4.24 3.48 10.13
CA ILE A 46 -3.62 4.33 9.10
C ILE A 46 -3.39 3.49 7.83
N ALA A 47 -4.47 3.19 7.12
CA ALA A 47 -4.45 2.48 5.86
C ALA A 47 -5.54 3.03 4.93
N ARG A 48 -5.34 2.89 3.62
CA ARG A 48 -6.32 3.30 2.61
C ARG A 48 -6.30 2.33 1.42
N PRO A 49 -7.44 2.11 0.76
CA PRO A 49 -7.47 1.32 -0.46
C PRO A 49 -6.77 2.06 -1.61
N PHE A 50 -6.27 1.29 -2.58
CA PHE A 50 -5.92 1.84 -3.89
C PHE A 50 -7.14 1.73 -4.79
N LEU A 51 -7.51 2.86 -5.39
CA LEU A 51 -8.68 2.95 -6.25
C LEU A 51 -8.23 3.02 -7.70
N VAL A 52 -8.84 2.19 -8.54
CA VAL A 52 -8.76 2.33 -9.99
C VAL A 52 -10.07 2.94 -10.45
N LEU A 53 -9.98 4.10 -11.11
CA LEU A 53 -11.14 4.85 -11.58
C LEU A 53 -11.24 4.76 -13.09
N TYR A 54 -12.44 4.51 -13.60
CA TYR A 54 -12.75 4.50 -15.01
C TYR A 54 -14.19 4.97 -15.23
N HIS A 55 -14.46 5.58 -16.39
CA HIS A 55 -15.83 5.88 -16.79
C HIS A 55 -16.44 4.65 -17.43
N GLN A 56 -17.54 4.15 -16.87
CA GLN A 56 -18.21 2.94 -17.34
C GLN A 56 -18.66 3.07 -18.80
N ASP A 57 -19.15 4.25 -19.20
CA ASP A 57 -19.63 4.53 -20.56
C ASP A 57 -18.50 4.56 -21.61
N ASN A 58 -17.25 4.73 -21.17
CA ASN A 58 -16.07 4.89 -22.03
C ASN A 58 -15.03 3.77 -21.82
N LEU A 59 -15.42 2.65 -21.20
CA LEU A 59 -14.50 1.53 -20.98
C LEU A 59 -14.34 0.71 -22.26
N SER A 60 -13.14 0.76 -22.87
CA SER A 60 -12.82 -0.08 -24.03
C SER A 60 -12.71 -1.56 -23.65
N ALA A 61 -12.76 -2.44 -24.66
CA ALA A 61 -12.55 -3.87 -24.46
C ALA A 61 -11.16 -4.18 -23.87
N GLU A 62 -10.14 -3.45 -24.30
CA GLU A 62 -8.76 -3.55 -23.80
C GLU A 62 -8.67 -3.04 -22.36
N GLY A 63 -9.35 -1.93 -22.05
CA GLY A 63 -9.45 -1.39 -20.71
C GLY A 63 -10.09 -2.40 -19.76
N LYS A 64 -11.19 -3.04 -20.18
CA LYS A 64 -11.82 -4.10 -19.39
C LYS A 64 -10.88 -5.30 -19.18
N LYS A 65 -10.18 -5.76 -20.22
CA LYS A 65 -9.20 -6.86 -20.11
C LYS A 65 -8.09 -6.52 -19.11
N PHE A 66 -7.61 -5.27 -19.11
CA PHE A 66 -6.63 -4.81 -18.14
C PHE A 66 -7.19 -4.83 -16.71
N LEU A 67 -8.40 -4.30 -16.48
CA LEU A 67 -9.04 -4.35 -15.17
C LEU A 67 -9.22 -5.78 -14.67
N ASP A 68 -9.71 -6.69 -15.53
CA ASP A 68 -9.86 -8.11 -15.21
C ASP A 68 -8.49 -8.74 -14.87
N TRP A 69 -7.43 -8.41 -15.61
CA TRP A 69 -6.07 -8.88 -15.36
C TRP A 69 -5.49 -8.35 -14.03
N THR A 70 -5.72 -7.08 -13.67
CA THR A 70 -5.27 -6.55 -12.37
C THR A 70 -5.86 -7.31 -11.19
N MET A 71 -7.03 -7.91 -11.38
CA MET A 71 -7.73 -8.73 -10.39
C MET A 71 -7.46 -10.24 -10.51
N SER A 72 -6.58 -10.65 -11.42
CA SER A 72 -6.13 -12.04 -11.62
C SER A 72 -5.07 -12.46 -10.58
N PRO A 73 -4.79 -13.76 -10.40
CA PRO A 73 -3.73 -14.22 -9.51
C PRO A 73 -2.35 -13.61 -9.82
N GLU A 74 -2.05 -13.41 -11.10
CA GLU A 74 -0.80 -12.78 -11.53
C GLU A 74 -0.75 -11.31 -11.11
N GLY A 75 -1.79 -10.53 -11.43
CA GLY A 75 -1.87 -9.12 -11.07
C GLY A 75 -1.80 -8.90 -9.56
N GLN A 76 -2.45 -9.76 -8.78
CA GLN A 76 -2.45 -9.69 -7.32
C GLN A 76 -1.11 -10.12 -6.72
N LYS A 77 -0.41 -11.10 -7.32
CA LYS A 77 0.97 -11.44 -6.95
C LYS A 77 1.89 -10.23 -7.13
N ILE A 78 1.78 -9.52 -8.25
CA ILE A 78 2.56 -8.30 -8.51
C ILE A 78 2.24 -7.25 -7.45
N ALA A 79 0.96 -6.93 -7.24
CA ALA A 79 0.52 -5.95 -6.24
C ALA A 79 1.04 -6.31 -4.83
N GLY A 80 0.96 -7.59 -4.46
CA GLY A 80 1.36 -8.11 -3.15
C GLY A 80 2.86 -8.08 -2.84
N THR A 81 3.72 -7.68 -3.79
CA THR A 81 5.19 -7.64 -3.61
C THR A 81 5.57 -6.65 -2.52
N ASN A 82 5.10 -5.41 -2.64
CA ASN A 82 5.35 -4.34 -1.66
C ASN A 82 4.05 -3.81 -1.04
N TRP A 83 2.90 -4.13 -1.63
CA TRP A 83 1.59 -3.70 -1.16
C TRP A 83 0.78 -4.87 -0.60
N ILE A 84 -0.45 -4.57 -0.19
CA ILE A 84 -1.37 -5.55 0.32
C ILE A 84 -2.37 -5.86 -0.78
N ALA A 85 -2.23 -7.05 -1.37
CA ALA A 85 -3.18 -7.58 -2.33
C ALA A 85 -4.56 -7.73 -1.69
N VAL A 86 -5.60 -7.59 -2.50
CA VAL A 86 -7.01 -7.65 -2.06
C VAL A 86 -7.67 -8.99 -2.39
N LYS A 87 -6.93 -9.89 -3.03
CA LYS A 87 -7.31 -11.28 -3.32
C LYS A 87 -6.12 -12.20 -3.07
#